data_AF-A0A940II61-F1
#
_entry.id   AF-A0A940II61-F1
#
_cell.length_a   1.000
_cell.length_b   1.000
_cell.length_c   1.000
_cell.angle_alpha   90.00
_cell.angle_beta   90.00
_cell.angle_gamma   90.00
#
_symmetry.space_group_name_H-M   'P 1'
#
loop_
_entity.id
_entity.type
_entity.pdbx_description
1 polymer ?
#
loop_
_entity_poly.entity_id
_entity_poly.type
_entity_poly.pdbx_seq_one_letter_code
_entity_poly.pdbx_strand_id
1 'polypeptide(L)' 'SAEDALRQIDSKGYLVPYTADGRKLVKVGVNFDSATRTVSEWKAVEE' A
#
# COMPACT_ATOMS: atom_id res chain seq x y z
N SER A 1 -5.29 2.11 9.70
CA SER A 1 -3.83 2.29 9.83
C SER A 1 -3.14 1.98 8.52
N ALA A 2 -1.92 2.47 8.31
CA ALA A 2 -1.19 2.24 7.07
C ALA A 2 -0.91 0.74 6.83
N GLU A 3 -0.72 -0.02 7.90
CA GLU A 3 -0.50 -1.48 7.84
C GLU A 3 -1.73 -2.26 7.36
N ASP A 4 -2.93 -1.80 7.73
CA ASP A 4 -4.18 -2.42 7.27
C ASP A 4 -4.39 -2.19 5.77
N ALA A 5 -4.02 -0.99 5.29
CA ALA A 5 -4.00 -0.68 3.86
C ALA A 5 -3.00 -1.58 3.10
N LEU A 6 -1.81 -1.84 3.66
CA LEU A 6 -0.86 -2.79 3.08
C LEU A 6 -1.42 -4.22 3.02
N ARG A 7 -2.11 -4.67 4.07
CA ARG A 7 -2.80 -5.98 4.09
C ARG A 7 -3.91 -6.08 3.05
N GLN A 8 -4.64 -5.00 2.80
CA GLN A 8 -5.64 -4.98 1.73
C GLN A 8 -5.01 -5.09 0.35
N ILE A 9 -3.85 -4.45 0.12
CA ILE A 9 -3.11 -4.56 -1.14
C ILE A 9 -2.69 -6.00 -1.40
N ASP A 10 -2.17 -6.66 -0.37
CA ASP A 10 -1.76 -8.06 -0.38
C ASP A 10 -2.95 -9.00 -0.64
N SER A 11 -4.03 -8.84 0.14
CA SER A 11 -5.23 -9.67 0.04
C SER A 11 -5.97 -9.54 -1.29
N LYS A 12 -5.88 -8.38 -1.97
CA LYS A 12 -6.48 -8.18 -3.29
C LYS A 12 -5.56 -8.61 -4.44
N GLY A 13 -4.31 -8.96 -4.16
CA GLY A 13 -3.36 -9.42 -5.16
C GLY A 13 -3.01 -8.36 -6.20
N TYR A 14 -3.03 -7.07 -5.84
CA TYR A 14 -2.75 -5.99 -6.81
C TYR A 14 -1.35 -6.06 -7.41
N LEU A 15 -0.41 -6.74 -6.75
CA LEU A 15 0.96 -6.92 -7.23
C LEU A 15 1.09 -8.03 -8.29
N VAL A 16 0.16 -9.00 -8.34
CA VAL A 16 0.19 -10.16 -9.25
C VAL A 16 0.44 -9.79 -10.72
N PRO A 17 -0.30 -8.83 -11.34
CA PRO A 17 -0.07 -8.50 -12.74
C PRO A 17 1.29 -7.81 -13.02
N TYR A 18 1.95 -7.29 -11.99
CA TYR A 18 3.23 -6.58 -12.13
C TYR A 18 4.44 -7.49 -11.84
N THR A 19 4.24 -8.68 -11.28
CA THR A 19 5.33 -9.64 -11.01
C THR A 19 6.08 -10.08 -12.28
N ALA A 20 5.41 -10.11 -13.42
CA ALA A 20 5.98 -10.53 -14.70
C ALA A 20 6.86 -9.47 -15.37
N ASP A 21 6.78 -8.23 -14.91
CA ASP A 21 7.34 -7.06 -15.59
C ASP A 21 8.78 -6.75 -15.15
N GLY A 22 9.30 -7.45 -14.12
CA GLY A 22 10.71 -7.44 -13.71
C GLY A 22 11.20 -6.12 -13.08
N ARG A 23 10.32 -5.13 -12.95
CA ARG A 23 10.57 -3.90 -12.18
C ARG A 23 10.37 -4.15 -10.68
N LYS A 24 11.07 -3.37 -9.85
CA LYS A 24 10.87 -3.38 -8.39
C LYS A 24 9.43 -3.05 -8.07
N LEU A 25 8.78 -3.89 -7.28
CA LEU A 25 7.41 -3.68 -6.86
C LEU A 25 7.42 -2.98 -5.51
N VAL A 26 6.58 -1.96 -5.37
CA VAL A 26 6.44 -1.21 -4.12
C VAL A 26 4.97 -1.10 -3.79
N LYS A 27 4.59 -1.56 -2.61
CA LYS A 27 3.25 -1.36 -2.05
C LYS A 27 3.28 -0.22 -1.05
N VAL A 28 2.31 0.69 -1.15
CA VAL A 28 2.20 1.87 -0.29
C VAL A 28 0.83 1.88 0.38
N GLY A 29 0.81 1.77 1.70
CA GLY A 29 -0.39 1.92 2.52
C GLY A 29 -0.45 3.30 3.13
N VAL A 30 -1.60 3.97 3.02
CA VAL A 30 -1.81 5.33 3.52
C VAL A 30 -3.03 5.34 4.45
N ASN A 31 -2.86 5.92 5.63
CA ASN A 31 -3.92 6.18 6.59
C ASN A 31 -4.36 7.64 6.49
N PHE A 32 -5.57 7.85 6.01
CA PHE A 32 -6.17 9.18 5.91
C PHE A 32 -7.00 9.48 7.15
N ASP A 33 -6.69 10.60 7.80
CA ASP A 33 -7.49 11.10 8.91
C ASP A 33 -8.59 12.03 8.38
N SER A 34 -9.83 11.58 8.50
CA SER A 34 -10.99 12.30 7.96
C SER A 34 -11.32 13.58 8.73
N ALA A 35 -10.94 13.66 10.01
CA ALA A 35 -11.22 14.81 10.87
C ALA A 35 -10.33 16.02 10.53
N THR A 36 -9.04 15.78 10.33
CA THR A 36 -8.05 16.79 9.95
C THR A 36 -7.92 16.93 8.43
N ARG A 37 -8.47 15.99 7.66
CA ARG A 37 -8.30 15.86 6.21
C ARG A 37 -6.82 15.76 5.80
N THR A 38 -6.01 15.13 6.63
CA THR A 38 -4.57 14.96 6.40
C THR A 38 -4.16 13.49 6.39
N VAL A 39 -3.00 13.22 5.80
CA VAL A 39 -2.36 11.90 5.91
C VAL A 39 -1.74 11.79 7.29
N SER A 40 -2.37 10.99 8.14
CA SER A 40 -1.89 10.70 9.49
C SER A 40 -0.68 9.77 9.51
N GLU A 41 -0.65 8.77 8.63
CA GLU A 41 0.40 7.74 8.60
C GLU A 41 0.52 7.16 7.19
N TRP A 42 1.72 6.82 6.75
CA TRP A 42 1.94 6.06 5.52
C TRP A 42 3.14 5.14 5.66
N LYS A 43 3.13 4.03 4.91
CA LYS A 43 4.20 3.02 4.92
C LYS A 43 4.38 2.46 3.52
N ALA A 44 5.63 2.41 3.05
CA ALA A 44 6.01 1.75 1.81
C ALA A 44 6.79 0.48 2.12
N VAL A 45 6.52 -0.59 1.38
CA VAL A 45 7.25 -1.86 1.45
C VAL A 45 7.64 -2.24 0.03
N GLU A 46 8.93 -2.50 -0.17
CA GLU A 46 9.51 -3.00 -1.41
C GLU A 46 9.43 -4.54 -1.43
N GLU A 47 9.11 -5.11 -2.60
CA GLU A 47 9.15 -6.56 -2.91
C GLU A 47 10.14 -6.87 -4.05
#